data_AF-A0A7W9NLN4-F1
#
_entry.id   AF-A0A7W9NLN4-F1
#
_cell.length_a   1.000
_cell.length_b   1.000
_cell.length_c   1.000
_cell.angle_alpha   90.00
_cell.angle_beta   90.00
_cell.angle_gamma   90.00
#
_symmetry.space_group_name_H-M   'P 1'
#
loop_
_entity.id
_entity.type
_entity.pdbx_description
1 polymer ?
#
loop_
_entity_poly.entity_id
_entity_poly.type
_entity_poly.pdbx_seq_one_letter_code
_entity_poly.pdbx_strand_id
1 'polypeptide(L)'
;MSAVAGIDATWLVTHGANAAWRYARSVQPTLADIEAAWRNEDWPLCVEACAQALRGIVVCGYCLNGMKTMPDRTELHLLMAVDESPAAAALRALPRAFVARRQEASDARRTTLDHVATLRASLPIDLPVIRAAGAHVPTLRVTAQVGRWRAERGLGPVDWDRSGL
;
A
#
# COMPACT_ATOMS: atom_id res chain seq x y z
N MET A 1 -3.01 -28.06 15.85
CA MET A 1 -3.00 -26.59 16.02
C MET A 1 -1.55 -26.14 15.93
N SER A 2 -1.11 -25.69 14.75
CA SER A 2 0.27 -25.26 14.53
C SER A 2 0.42 -23.82 15.02
N ALA A 3 1.36 -23.58 15.94
CA ALA A 3 1.73 -22.25 16.38
C ALA A 3 2.23 -21.44 15.17
N VAL A 4 1.77 -20.20 15.03
CA VAL A 4 2.25 -19.24 14.01
C VAL A 4 3.66 -18.82 14.39
N ALA A 5 4.65 -19.65 14.05
CA ALA A 5 6.05 -19.27 14.11
C ALA A 5 6.31 -18.25 12.99
N GLY A 6 6.42 -16.96 13.32
CA GLY A 6 6.81 -15.95 12.33
C GLY A 6 6.47 -14.50 12.65
N ILE A 7 5.54 -14.23 13.57
CA ILE A 7 5.18 -12.87 13.99
C ILE A 7 5.66 -12.66 15.42
N ASP A 8 6.88 -12.16 15.58
CA ASP A 8 7.39 -11.69 16.87
C ASP A 8 7.42 -10.16 16.93
N ALA A 9 7.76 -9.61 18.09
CA ALA A 9 7.84 -8.15 18.27
C ALA A 9 8.84 -7.51 17.29
N THR A 10 9.88 -8.24 16.88
CA THR A 10 10.91 -7.81 15.93
C THR A 10 10.36 -7.73 14.51
N TRP A 11 9.57 -8.71 14.07
CA TRP A 11 8.90 -8.68 12.78
C TRP A 11 7.88 -7.54 12.72
N LEU A 12 7.14 -7.32 13.80
CA LEU A 12 6.16 -6.23 13.89
C LEU A 12 6.80 -4.84 13.74
N VAL A 13 7.90 -4.56 14.45
CA VAL A 13 8.63 -3.27 14.34
C VAL A 13 9.27 -3.04 12.99
N THR A 14 9.71 -4.10 12.30
CA THR A 14 10.54 -3.99 11.10
C THR A 14 9.74 -4.10 9.81
N HIS A 15 8.77 -5.00 9.73
CA HIS A 15 8.03 -5.31 8.50
C HIS A 15 6.59 -4.81 8.60
N GLY A 16 5.92 -5.14 9.70
CA GLY A 16 4.52 -4.76 9.95
C GLY A 16 4.31 -3.25 9.96
N ALA A 17 5.12 -2.51 10.71
CA ALA A 17 5.04 -1.05 10.80
C ALA A 17 5.33 -0.36 9.45
N ASN A 18 6.30 -0.88 8.68
CA ASN A 18 6.63 -0.35 7.36
C ASN A 18 5.50 -0.58 6.37
N ALA A 19 4.92 -1.79 6.34
CA ALA A 19 3.80 -2.12 5.48
C ALA A 19 2.55 -1.29 5.82
N ALA A 20 2.23 -1.13 7.11
CA ALA A 20 1.11 -0.32 7.55
C ALA A 20 1.28 1.15 7.11
N TRP A 21 2.48 1.70 7.26
CA TRP A 21 2.78 3.06 6.81
C TRP A 21 2.69 3.24 5.30
N ARG A 22 3.18 2.25 4.54
CA ARG A 22 3.06 2.24 3.08
C ARG A 22 1.60 2.22 2.64
N TYR A 23 0.80 1.37 3.27
CA TYR A 23 -0.64 1.33 3.03
C TYR A 23 -1.26 2.72 3.29
N ALA A 24 -0.95 3.33 4.43
CA ALA A 24 -1.53 4.61 4.83
C ALA A 24 -1.08 5.80 3.95
N ARG A 25 0.15 5.78 3.40
CA ARG A 25 0.65 6.85 2.50
C ARG A 25 0.30 6.65 1.02
N SER A 26 0.25 5.40 0.55
CA SER A 26 0.22 5.10 -0.89
C SER A 26 -1.07 4.41 -1.36
N VAL A 27 -1.77 3.70 -0.47
CA VAL A 27 -3.02 2.98 -0.83
C VAL A 27 -4.24 3.72 -0.29
N GLN A 28 -4.26 4.17 0.95
CA GLN A 28 -5.42 4.88 1.51
C GLN A 28 -5.79 6.17 0.72
N PRO A 29 -4.84 7.03 0.30
CA PRO A 29 -5.20 8.22 -0.45
C PRO A 29 -5.74 7.92 -1.85
N THR A 30 -5.18 6.91 -2.51
CA THR A 30 -5.59 6.54 -3.88
C THR A 30 -7.02 5.99 -3.91
N LEU A 31 -7.55 5.47 -2.78
CA LEU A 31 -8.98 5.15 -2.67
C LEU A 31 -9.89 6.38 -2.82
N ALA A 32 -9.48 7.53 -2.27
CA ALA A 32 -10.22 8.78 -2.42
C ALA A 32 -10.14 9.29 -3.87
N ASP A 33 -8.98 9.11 -4.51
CA ASP A 33 -8.78 9.46 -5.92
C ASP A 33 -9.62 8.58 -6.85
N ILE A 34 -9.69 7.26 -6.61
CA ILE A 34 -10.57 6.33 -7.33
C ILE A 34 -12.03 6.77 -7.21
N GLU A 35 -12.49 7.11 -6.00
CA GLU A 35 -13.87 7.52 -5.76
C GLU A 35 -14.18 8.90 -6.36
N ALA A 36 -13.23 9.84 -6.33
CA ALA A 36 -13.38 11.14 -6.98
C ALA A 36 -13.46 10.99 -8.50
N ALA A 37 -12.56 10.23 -9.11
CA ALA A 37 -12.56 9.97 -10.55
C ALA A 37 -13.85 9.26 -11.00
N TRP A 38 -14.31 8.25 -10.23
CA TRP A 38 -15.56 7.54 -10.50
C TRP A 38 -16.78 8.46 -10.49
N ARG A 39 -16.89 9.34 -9.48
CA ARG A 39 -18.00 10.30 -9.37
C ARG A 39 -17.98 11.38 -10.45
N ASN A 40 -16.81 11.74 -10.95
CA ASN A 40 -16.64 12.72 -12.02
C ASN A 40 -16.76 12.11 -13.42
N GLU A 41 -17.07 10.82 -13.52
CA GLU A 41 -17.13 10.08 -14.79
C GLU A 41 -15.81 10.08 -15.59
N ASP A 42 -14.69 10.29 -14.90
CA ASP A 42 -13.34 10.25 -15.47
C ASP A 42 -12.80 8.82 -15.41
N TRP A 43 -13.26 7.99 -16.36
CA TRP A 43 -12.90 6.57 -16.44
C TRP A 43 -11.40 6.32 -16.63
N PRO A 44 -10.69 7.07 -17.51
CA PRO A 44 -9.23 7.00 -17.60
C PRO A 44 -8.55 7.25 -16.26
N LEU A 45 -8.89 8.34 -15.57
CA LEU A 45 -8.30 8.66 -14.27
C LEU A 45 -8.64 7.61 -13.21
N CYS A 46 -9.85 7.05 -13.26
CA CYS A 46 -10.26 5.97 -12.35
C CYS A 46 -9.37 4.73 -12.51
N VAL A 47 -9.08 4.32 -13.75
CA VAL A 47 -8.16 3.20 -14.04
C VAL A 47 -6.72 3.52 -13.62
N GLU A 48 -6.24 4.75 -13.86
CA GLU A 48 -4.91 5.18 -13.43
C GLU A 48 -4.77 5.15 -11.90
N ALA A 49 -5.79 5.64 -11.18
CA ALA A 49 -5.81 5.60 -9.72
C ALA A 49 -5.87 4.15 -9.19
N CYS A 50 -6.57 3.24 -9.88
CA CYS A 50 -6.54 1.80 -9.59
C CYS A 50 -5.13 1.20 -9.76
N ALA A 51 -4.44 1.57 -10.84
CA ALA A 51 -3.06 1.12 -11.08
C ALA A 51 -2.12 1.59 -9.96
N GLN A 52 -2.25 2.84 -9.52
CA GLN A 52 -1.47 3.38 -8.39
C GLN A 52 -1.76 2.64 -7.08
N ALA A 53 -3.03 2.35 -6.79
CA ALA A 53 -3.41 1.59 -5.61
C ALA A 53 -2.83 0.16 -5.64
N LEU A 54 -2.99 -0.58 -6.74
CA LEU A 54 -2.45 -1.94 -6.90
C LEU A 54 -0.92 -1.95 -6.81
N ARG A 55 -0.24 -0.97 -7.42
CA ARG A 55 1.21 -0.77 -7.25
C ARG A 55 1.58 -0.62 -5.77
N GLY A 56 0.84 0.21 -5.03
CA GLY A 56 1.02 0.39 -3.60
C GLY A 56 0.81 -0.91 -2.81
N ILE A 57 -0.18 -1.73 -3.19
CA ILE A 57 -0.47 -3.02 -2.56
C ILE A 57 0.69 -4.00 -2.76
N VAL A 58 1.23 -4.11 -3.97
CA VAL A 58 2.38 -4.98 -4.26
C VAL A 58 3.59 -4.57 -3.41
N VAL A 59 3.86 -3.26 -3.31
CA VAL A 59 4.93 -2.74 -2.43
C VAL A 59 4.68 -3.10 -0.96
N CYS A 60 3.44 -2.98 -0.47
CA CYS A 60 3.11 -3.40 0.89
C CYS A 60 3.38 -4.89 1.10
N GLY A 61 3.09 -5.73 0.11
CA GLY A 61 3.43 -7.16 0.11
C GLY A 61 4.94 -7.39 0.26
N TYR A 62 5.78 -6.68 -0.48
CA TYR A 62 7.23 -6.76 -0.31
C TYR A 62 7.69 -6.37 1.09
N CYS A 63 7.12 -5.29 1.67
CA CYS A 63 7.42 -4.90 3.04
C CYS A 63 7.03 -5.97 4.06
N LEU A 64 5.84 -6.58 3.91
CA LEU A 64 5.39 -7.69 4.77
C LEU A 64 6.30 -8.92 4.66
N ASN A 65 6.84 -9.17 3.47
CA ASN A 65 7.72 -10.30 3.17
C ASN A 65 9.20 -10.09 3.55
N GLY A 66 9.54 -9.01 4.25
CA GLY A 66 10.91 -8.84 4.75
C GLY A 66 11.79 -7.86 3.97
N MET A 67 11.25 -7.18 2.95
CA MET A 67 12.05 -6.27 2.13
C MET A 67 12.48 -5.04 2.95
N LYS A 68 13.78 -4.98 3.27
CA LYS A 68 14.36 -3.93 4.13
C LYS A 68 14.64 -2.63 3.38
N THR A 69 14.87 -2.70 2.08
CA THR A 69 15.19 -1.57 1.21
C THR A 69 14.32 -1.63 -0.03
N MET A 70 13.71 -0.50 -0.38
CA MET A 70 13.02 -0.40 -1.65
C MET A 70 14.06 -0.37 -2.77
N PRO A 71 13.90 -1.22 -3.80
CA PRO A 71 14.64 -1.13 -5.05
C PRO A 71 14.43 0.23 -5.70
N ASP A 72 15.33 0.60 -6.62
CA ASP A 72 15.09 1.79 -7.42
C ASP A 72 13.83 1.65 -8.31
N ARG A 73 13.44 2.72 -8.98
CA ARG A 73 12.21 2.73 -9.77
C ARG A 73 12.21 1.69 -10.90
N THR A 74 13.35 1.45 -11.54
CA THR A 74 13.47 0.51 -12.66
C THR A 74 13.43 -0.91 -12.16
N GLU A 75 14.20 -1.21 -11.11
CA GLU A 75 14.20 -2.51 -10.43
C GLU A 75 12.80 -2.85 -9.90
N LEU A 76 12.10 -1.87 -9.32
CA LEU A 76 10.76 -2.06 -8.80
C LEU A 76 9.76 -2.40 -9.92
N HIS A 77 9.86 -1.76 -11.08
CA HIS A 77 9.01 -2.10 -12.23
C HIS A 77 9.30 -3.52 -12.74
N LEU A 78 10.57 -3.93 -12.78
CA LEU A 78 10.94 -5.29 -13.18
C LEU A 78 10.40 -6.33 -12.19
N LEU A 79 10.56 -6.07 -10.89
CA LEU A 79 10.00 -6.94 -9.84
C LEU A 79 8.49 -7.06 -9.99
N MET A 80 7.76 -5.96 -10.14
CA MET A 80 6.30 -5.99 -10.37
C MET A 80 5.90 -6.70 -11.67
N ALA A 81 6.75 -6.67 -12.70
CA ALA A 81 6.47 -7.36 -13.95
C ALA A 81 6.57 -8.88 -13.80
N VAL A 82 7.47 -9.38 -12.94
CA VAL A 82 7.71 -10.82 -12.74
C VAL A 82 7.04 -11.40 -11.48
N ASP A 83 6.53 -10.56 -10.58
CA ASP A 83 5.92 -10.99 -9.33
C ASP A 83 4.61 -11.76 -9.56
N GLU A 84 4.49 -12.91 -8.90
CA GLU A 84 3.37 -13.84 -9.05
C GLU A 84 2.21 -13.57 -8.07
N SER A 85 2.32 -12.53 -7.22
CA SER A 85 1.24 -12.21 -6.29
C SER A 85 -0.04 -11.82 -7.03
N PRO A 86 -1.22 -12.11 -6.45
CA PRO A 86 -2.50 -11.75 -7.05
C PRO A 86 -2.62 -10.25 -7.38
N ALA A 87 -2.06 -9.38 -6.53
CA ALA A 87 -2.09 -7.93 -6.76
C ALA A 87 -1.22 -7.50 -7.95
N ALA A 88 -0.07 -8.12 -8.15
CA ALA A 88 0.79 -7.85 -9.31
C ALA A 88 0.15 -8.36 -10.60
N ALA A 89 -0.48 -9.53 -10.56
CA ALA A 89 -1.26 -10.06 -11.68
C ALA A 89 -2.43 -9.13 -12.04
N ALA A 90 -3.19 -8.65 -11.04
CA ALA A 90 -4.27 -7.69 -11.25
C ALA A 90 -3.77 -6.36 -11.85
N LEU A 91 -2.63 -5.85 -11.39
CA LEU A 91 -2.01 -4.64 -11.94
C LEU A 91 -1.67 -4.81 -13.43
N ARG A 92 -1.07 -5.94 -13.80
CA ARG A 92 -0.72 -6.24 -15.20
C ARG A 92 -1.94 -6.47 -16.09
N ALA A 93 -3.06 -6.90 -15.51
CA ALA A 93 -4.30 -7.16 -16.22
C ALA A 93 -5.18 -5.91 -16.40
N LEU A 94 -4.82 -4.77 -15.80
CA LEU A 94 -5.58 -3.53 -15.98
C LEU A 94 -5.62 -3.10 -17.45
N PRO A 95 -6.75 -2.52 -17.91
CA PRO A 95 -6.84 -1.94 -19.23
C PRO A 95 -5.95 -0.69 -19.34
N ARG A 96 -5.65 -0.29 -20.57
CA ARG A 96 -4.90 0.95 -20.81
C ARG A 96 -5.78 2.15 -20.44
N ALA A 97 -5.36 2.95 -19.46
CA ALA A 97 -6.13 4.05 -18.91
C ALA A 97 -6.66 5.03 -19.97
N PHE A 98 -5.83 5.45 -20.93
CA PHE A 98 -6.17 6.53 -21.89
C PHE A 98 -7.38 6.26 -22.81
N VAL A 99 -7.85 5.01 -22.91
CA VAL A 99 -9.05 4.61 -23.68
C VAL A 99 -10.10 3.92 -22.82
N ALA A 100 -9.92 3.93 -21.49
CA ALA A 100 -10.78 3.21 -20.59
C ALA A 100 -12.23 3.74 -20.65
N ARG A 101 -13.16 2.80 -20.70
CA ARG A 101 -14.60 3.05 -20.66
C ARG A 101 -15.14 2.79 -19.26
N ARG A 102 -16.39 3.20 -19.02
CA ARG A 102 -17.08 2.99 -17.74
C ARG A 102 -17.02 1.55 -17.22
N GLN A 103 -17.24 0.57 -18.09
CA GLN A 103 -17.21 -0.85 -17.69
C GLN A 103 -15.81 -1.28 -17.23
N GLU A 104 -14.78 -0.90 -17.98
CA GLU A 104 -13.38 -1.15 -17.65
C GLU A 104 -12.98 -0.50 -16.32
N ALA A 105 -13.38 0.75 -16.09
CA ALA A 105 -13.18 1.43 -14.81
C ALA A 105 -13.93 0.75 -13.67
N SER A 106 -15.15 0.25 -13.91
CA SER A 106 -15.95 -0.46 -12.92
C SER A 106 -15.27 -1.76 -12.49
N ASP A 107 -14.80 -2.55 -13.46
CA ASP A 107 -14.12 -3.81 -13.19
C ASP A 107 -12.77 -3.58 -12.49
N ALA A 108 -11.98 -2.61 -12.95
CA ALA A 108 -10.73 -2.20 -12.31
C ALA A 108 -10.94 -1.76 -10.86
N ARG A 109 -11.97 -0.93 -10.60
CA ARG A 109 -12.33 -0.46 -9.27
C ARG A 109 -12.71 -1.62 -8.35
N ARG A 110 -13.59 -2.53 -8.79
CA ARG A 110 -13.98 -3.72 -8.01
C ARG A 110 -12.75 -4.56 -7.63
N THR A 111 -11.96 -4.96 -8.62
CA THR A 111 -10.76 -5.79 -8.40
C THR A 111 -9.77 -5.09 -7.45
N THR A 112 -9.56 -3.79 -7.61
CA THR A 112 -8.67 -3.02 -6.72
C THR A 112 -9.18 -3.01 -5.29
N LEU A 113 -10.49 -2.79 -5.08
CA LEU A 113 -11.10 -2.78 -3.75
C LEU A 113 -11.02 -4.15 -3.07
N ASP A 114 -11.17 -5.25 -3.81
CA ASP A 114 -11.00 -6.62 -3.29
C ASP A 114 -9.57 -6.85 -2.78
N HIS A 115 -8.56 -6.39 -3.53
CA HIS A 115 -7.16 -6.45 -3.10
C HIS A 115 -6.87 -5.54 -1.90
N VAL A 116 -7.48 -4.35 -1.83
CA VAL A 116 -7.36 -3.49 -0.66
C VAL A 116 -7.94 -4.17 0.58
N ALA A 117 -9.13 -4.79 0.48
CA ALA A 117 -9.73 -5.52 1.59
C ALA A 117 -8.81 -6.66 2.07
N THR A 118 -8.24 -7.41 1.12
CA THR A 118 -7.28 -8.50 1.41
C THR A 118 -6.02 -7.98 2.12
N LEU A 119 -5.43 -6.88 1.62
CA LEU A 119 -4.27 -6.26 2.25
C LEU A 119 -4.59 -5.78 3.66
N ARG A 120 -5.71 -5.08 3.86
CA ARG A 120 -6.14 -4.59 5.17
C ARG A 120 -6.26 -5.71 6.20
N ALA A 121 -6.82 -6.85 5.79
CA ALA A 121 -6.93 -8.03 6.66
C ALA A 121 -5.54 -8.63 7.01
N SER A 122 -4.52 -8.35 6.21
CA SER A 122 -3.15 -8.85 6.39
C SER A 122 -2.25 -7.87 7.16
N LEU A 123 -2.68 -6.62 7.37
CA LEU A 123 -1.90 -5.63 8.09
C LEU A 123 -1.99 -5.88 9.61
N PRO A 124 -0.85 -5.91 10.32
CA PRO A 124 -0.85 -6.20 11.76
C PRO A 124 -1.26 -5.00 12.62
N ILE A 125 -1.36 -3.80 12.03
CA ILE A 125 -1.73 -2.54 12.69
C ILE A 125 -2.61 -1.76 11.72
N ASP A 126 -3.76 -1.27 12.22
CA ASP A 126 -4.59 -0.32 11.49
C ASP A 126 -4.07 1.09 11.70
N LEU A 127 -3.74 1.79 10.62
CA LEU A 127 -3.28 3.19 10.68
C LEU A 127 -4.40 4.15 10.28
N PRO A 128 -4.59 5.24 11.03
CA PRO A 128 -5.55 6.28 10.68
C PRO A 128 -5.18 6.95 9.35
N VAL A 129 -6.19 7.45 8.65
CA VAL A 129 -6.05 8.06 7.31
C VAL A 129 -5.16 9.31 7.38
N ILE A 130 -4.07 9.32 6.60
CA ILE A 130 -3.02 10.35 6.67
C ILE A 130 -3.40 11.65 5.94
N ARG A 131 -4.17 11.56 4.85
CA ARG A 131 -4.49 12.69 3.95
C ARG A 131 -5.93 13.20 4.05
N ALA A 132 -6.65 12.91 5.13
CA ALA A 132 -7.91 13.58 5.41
C ALA A 132 -7.63 14.93 6.10
N ALA A 133 -8.31 16.00 5.69
CA ALA A 133 -8.22 17.30 6.35
C ALA A 133 -8.50 17.14 7.87
N GLY A 134 -7.54 17.53 8.71
CA GLY A 134 -7.63 17.39 10.18
C GLY A 134 -7.11 16.06 10.77
N ALA A 135 -6.74 15.07 9.95
CA ALA A 135 -6.28 13.75 10.42
C ALA A 135 -4.74 13.65 10.60
N HIS A 136 -4.03 14.78 10.53
CA HIS A 136 -2.58 14.83 10.69
C HIS A 136 -2.11 14.47 12.12
N VAL A 137 -2.91 14.80 13.15
CA VAL A 137 -2.50 14.64 14.55
C VAL A 137 -2.45 13.18 15.01
N PRO A 138 -3.45 12.32 14.72
CA PRO A 138 -3.38 10.90 15.08
C PRO A 138 -2.25 10.15 14.37
N THR A 139 -2.04 10.43 13.09
CA THR A 139 -0.98 9.80 12.29
C THR A 139 0.41 10.15 12.81
N LEU A 140 0.67 11.44 13.06
CA LEU A 140 1.94 11.91 13.63
C LEU A 140 2.18 11.33 15.03
N ARG A 141 1.11 11.08 15.79
CA ARG A 141 1.21 10.45 17.11
C ARG A 141 1.63 8.99 17.00
N VAL A 142 1.04 8.22 16.07
CA VAL A 142 1.40 6.82 15.86
C VAL A 142 2.82 6.69 15.33
N THR A 143 3.25 7.51 14.37
CA THR A 143 4.65 7.49 13.90
C THR A 143 5.63 7.84 15.00
N ALA A 144 5.32 8.84 15.83
CA ALA A 144 6.15 9.20 16.97
C ALA A 144 6.21 8.08 18.02
N GLN A 145 5.10 7.36 18.26
CA GLN A 145 5.07 6.21 19.16
C GLN A 145 5.90 5.03 18.63
N VAL A 146 5.75 4.68 17.35
CA VAL A 146 6.55 3.63 16.70
C VAL A 146 8.03 4.00 16.68
N GLY A 147 8.35 5.27 16.39
CA GLY A 147 9.72 5.78 16.42
C GLY A 147 10.37 5.64 17.81
N ARG A 148 9.66 6.05 18.88
CA ARG A 148 10.13 5.87 20.26
C ARG A 148 10.33 4.40 20.61
N TRP A 149 9.36 3.56 20.30
CA TRP A 149 9.39 2.14 20.60
C TRP A 149 10.56 1.40 19.93
N ARG A 150 10.95 1.82 18.72
CA ARG A 150 12.12 1.33 18.00
C ARG A 150 13.44 1.81 18.61
N ALA A 151 13.53 3.09 18.96
CA ALA A 151 14.70 3.66 19.61
C ALA A 151 15.00 2.95 20.94
N GLU A 152 13.97 2.65 21.74
CA GLU A 152 14.08 1.87 22.98
C GLU A 152 14.65 0.45 22.79
N ARG A 153 14.62 -0.07 21.56
CA ARG A 153 15.11 -1.42 21.19
C ARG A 153 16.40 -1.38 20.38
N GLY A 154 17.06 -0.22 20.30
CA GLY A 154 18.30 -0.06 19.52
C GLY A 154 18.08 -0.16 18.01
N LEU A 155 16.84 -0.05 17.54
CA LEU A 155 16.52 -0.05 16.12
C LEU A 155 16.62 1.37 15.57
N GLY A 156 17.21 1.52 14.39
CA GLY A 156 17.30 2.80 13.71
C GLY A 156 15.92 3.41 13.42
N PRO A 157 15.85 4.72 13.10
CA PRO A 157 14.60 5.37 12.74
C PRO A 157 13.92 4.63 11.57
N VAL A 158 12.59 4.63 11.56
CA VAL A 158 11.88 4.16 10.37
C VAL A 158 12.17 5.16 9.26
N ASP A 159 12.71 4.67 8.15
CA ASP A 159 12.82 5.46 6.94
C ASP A 159 11.44 5.56 6.29
N TRP A 160 10.67 6.51 6.80
CA TRP A 160 9.31 6.77 6.35
C TRP A 160 9.27 7.28 4.90
N ASP A 161 10.41 7.72 4.33
CA ASP A 161 10.48 8.53 3.12
C ASP A 161 11.21 7.89 1.94
N ARG A 162 11.75 6.68 2.09
CA ARG A 162 12.39 5.89 1.02
C ARG A 162 11.45 5.39 -0.09
N SER A 163 10.40 6.14 -0.45
CA SER A 163 9.58 5.84 -1.65
C SER A 163 10.12 6.45 -2.92
N GLY A 164 10.83 7.58 -2.90
CA GLY A 164 11.15 8.30 -4.13
C GLY A 164 9.95 8.43 -5.10
N LEU A 165 8.75 8.65 -4.53
CA LEU A 165 7.51 8.97 -5.25
C LEU A 165 7.14 10.40 -4.91
#